data_AF-A0A1G5EGE7-F1
#
_entry.id   AF-A0A1G5EGE7-F1
#
_cell.length_a   1.000
_cell.length_b   1.000
_cell.length_c   1.000
_cell.angle_alpha   90.00
_cell.angle_beta   90.00
_cell.angle_gamma   90.00
#
_symmetry.space_group_name_H-M   'P 1'
#
loop_
_entity.id
_entity.type
_entity.pdbx_description
1 polymer ?
#
loop_
_entity_poly.entity_id
_entity_poly.type
_entity_poly.pdbx_seq_one_letter_code
_entity_poly.pdbx_strand_id
1 'polypeptide(L)'
;MIIDDESFKSKNIINECKRSVESVENKKIVVCKHCIKRFDIEADFGYMCVCPNCLKVCNDDFYDVPFDRFNIFWGEKRIGFVEKKINSVVKSHVVYNIYYVDKSRRIENPKDNNEIYEILTNDIVYAIDEEKKRIINDKNAMIKKFADEFSKGNSQIWLLDKGNISRYHDTVTLHKNSLGKWEIYESRLSPEFSFSRTTEISEHFYLADDFKRWITRFVDRYFDIFYTGIWPPEGGLPNIEDFGTAGKLR
;
A
#
# COMPACT_ATOMS: atom_id res chain seq x y z
N MET A 1 23.89 13.47 17.71
CA MET A 1 23.36 14.19 16.54
C MET A 1 22.36 13.24 15.91
N ILE A 2 21.10 13.41 16.30
CA ILE A 2 19.98 12.52 15.95
C ILE A 2 19.42 13.07 14.64
N ILE A 3 19.39 12.24 13.60
CA ILE A 3 18.81 12.60 12.30
C ILE A 3 17.35 12.16 12.37
N ASP A 4 16.44 13.14 12.34
CA ASP A 4 14.99 12.95 12.38
C ASP A 4 14.48 12.27 11.09
N ASP A 5 13.79 11.16 11.29
CA ASP A 5 13.12 10.31 10.29
C ASP A 5 11.77 10.91 9.79
N GLU A 6 11.45 12.17 10.16
CA GLU A 6 10.17 12.83 9.86
C GLU A 6 10.15 13.60 8.53
N SER A 7 11.26 13.68 7.81
CA SER A 7 11.36 14.50 6.59
C SER A 7 10.74 13.87 5.33
N PHE A 8 10.43 12.56 5.35
CA PHE A 8 9.82 11.87 4.20
C PHE A 8 8.30 11.66 4.31
N LYS A 9 7.71 11.75 5.51
CA LYS A 9 6.25 11.61 5.70
C LYS A 9 5.48 12.94 5.53
N SER A 10 6.16 14.08 5.60
CA SER A 10 5.55 15.41 5.62
C SER A 10 5.26 16.02 4.24
N LYS A 11 5.57 15.34 3.13
CA LYS A 11 5.25 15.83 1.77
C LYS A 11 3.98 15.26 1.14
N ASN A 12 3.27 14.37 1.82
CA ASN A 12 2.02 13.77 1.31
C ASN A 12 0.74 14.39 1.88
N ILE A 13 0.82 15.50 2.62
CA ILE A 13 -0.36 16.12 3.24
C ILE A 13 -0.26 17.64 3.05
N ILE A 14 -1.26 18.20 2.35
CA ILE A 14 -1.54 19.62 2.07
C ILE A 14 -0.84 20.19 0.82
N ASN A 15 -1.49 19.99 -0.32
CA ASN A 15 -1.73 21.07 -1.28
C ASN A 15 -3.12 20.88 -1.89
N GLU A 16 -4.15 21.05 -1.06
CA GLU A 16 -5.49 21.42 -1.53
C GLU A 16 -5.41 22.83 -2.10
N CYS A 17 -5.09 22.95 -3.39
CA CYS A 17 -5.26 24.19 -4.11
C CYS A 17 -6.71 24.27 -4.60
N LYS A 18 -7.51 25.07 -3.90
CA LYS A 18 -8.84 25.50 -4.34
C LYS A 18 -8.80 25.98 -5.79
N ARG A 19 -9.41 25.21 -6.72
CA ARG A 19 -10.13 25.75 -7.88
C ARG A 19 -11.41 24.95 -8.09
N SER A 20 -12.49 25.72 -8.05
CA SER A 20 -13.89 25.37 -8.26
C SER A 20 -14.19 24.86 -9.66
N VAL A 21 -14.97 23.78 -9.72
CA VAL A 21 -15.96 23.38 -10.73
C VAL A 21 -15.46 23.21 -12.17
N GLU A 22 -15.20 21.95 -12.54
CA GLU A 22 -15.87 21.27 -13.65
C GLU A 22 -15.61 19.76 -13.53
N SER A 23 -16.68 19.01 -13.22
CA SER A 23 -16.70 17.56 -13.16
C SER A 23 -16.67 16.99 -14.57
N VAL A 24 -15.53 16.44 -14.98
CA VAL A 24 -15.45 15.43 -16.04
C VAL A 24 -14.86 14.20 -15.40
N GLU A 25 -15.61 13.09 -15.37
CA GLU A 25 -15.13 11.82 -14.82
C GLU A 25 -13.94 11.31 -15.65
N ASN A 26 -12.70 11.64 -15.25
CA ASN A 26 -11.48 11.15 -15.90
C ASN A 26 -11.13 9.71 -15.50
N LYS A 27 -12.18 8.90 -15.28
CA LYS A 27 -12.06 7.47 -15.00
C LYS A 27 -11.85 6.72 -16.31
N LYS A 28 -10.77 5.95 -16.37
CA LYS A 28 -10.45 5.07 -17.50
C LYS A 28 -10.46 3.63 -17.02
N ILE A 29 -11.12 2.78 -17.80
CA ILE A 29 -11.12 1.34 -17.58
C ILE A 29 -10.00 0.73 -18.41
N VAL A 30 -9.02 0.13 -17.74
CA VAL A 30 -7.89 -0.54 -18.39
C VAL A 30 -8.06 -2.05 -18.24
N VAL A 31 -7.92 -2.79 -19.34
CA VAL A 31 -8.01 -4.25 -19.34
C VAL A 31 -6.64 -4.83 -19.68
N CYS A 32 -6.09 -5.64 -18.77
CA CYS A 32 -4.86 -6.36 -19.05
C CYS A 32 -5.09 -7.42 -20.13
N LYS A 33 -4.42 -7.28 -21.28
CA LYS A 33 -4.51 -8.25 -22.38
C LYS A 33 -4.08 -9.68 -22.03
N HIS A 34 -3.28 -9.85 -20.98
CA HIS A 34 -2.73 -11.15 -20.61
C HIS A 34 -3.59 -11.94 -19.62
N CYS A 35 -4.23 -11.26 -18.66
CA CYS A 35 -5.06 -11.93 -17.64
C CYS A 35 -6.50 -11.44 -17.60
N ILE A 36 -6.89 -10.53 -18.49
CA ILE A 36 -8.24 -9.99 -18.64
C ILE A 36 -8.76 -9.24 -17.39
N LYS A 37 -7.91 -9.05 -16.36
CA LYS A 37 -8.26 -8.22 -15.21
C LYS A 37 -8.48 -6.78 -15.65
N ARG A 38 -9.51 -6.18 -15.06
CA ARG A 38 -9.94 -4.81 -15.27
C ARG A 38 -9.44 -3.96 -14.10
N PHE A 39 -9.01 -2.75 -14.40
CA PHE A 39 -8.55 -1.76 -13.42
C PHE A 39 -9.21 -0.43 -13.73
N ASP A 40 -9.76 0.21 -12.71
CA ASP A 40 -10.31 1.55 -12.83
C ASP A 40 -9.25 2.56 -12.37
N ILE A 41 -8.77 3.40 -13.29
CA ILE A 41 -7.75 4.40 -13.00
C ILE A 41 -8.30 5.81 -13.23
N GLU A 42 -7.81 6.76 -12.46
CA GLU A 42 -8.09 8.18 -12.65
C GLU A 42 -6.88 8.85 -13.32
N ALA A 43 -7.00 9.16 -14.61
CA ALA A 43 -5.89 9.67 -15.40
C ALA A 43 -6.34 10.80 -16.33
N ASP A 44 -6.02 12.02 -15.91
CA ASP A 44 -6.29 13.26 -16.66
C ASP A 44 -5.46 13.39 -17.95
N PHE A 45 -4.37 12.63 -18.06
CA PHE A 45 -3.38 12.71 -19.14
C PHE A 45 -2.95 11.32 -19.62
N GLY A 46 -1.80 11.25 -20.31
CA GLY A 46 -1.16 9.99 -20.68
C GLY A 46 -0.85 9.14 -19.47
N TYR A 47 -0.88 7.81 -19.65
CA TYR A 47 -0.60 6.90 -18.57
C TYR A 47 0.05 5.60 -19.03
N MET A 48 0.69 4.94 -18.08
CA MET A 48 1.15 3.55 -18.17
C MET A 48 0.48 2.79 -17.05
N CYS A 49 -0.13 1.65 -17.35
CA CYS A 49 -0.67 0.75 -16.35
C CYS A 49 0.04 -0.60 -16.41
N VAL A 50 0.72 -0.98 -15.32
CA VAL A 50 1.35 -2.29 -15.17
C VAL A 50 0.42 -3.22 -14.41
N CYS A 51 0.16 -4.39 -14.99
CA CYS A 51 -0.68 -5.41 -14.37
C CYS A 51 0.00 -5.99 -13.11
N PRO A 52 -0.68 -6.01 -11.94
CA PRO A 52 -0.12 -6.60 -10.72
C PRO A 52 0.15 -8.11 -10.79
N ASN A 53 -0.57 -8.84 -11.64
CA ASN A 53 -0.37 -10.29 -11.78
C ASN A 53 0.70 -10.61 -12.81
N CYS A 54 0.58 -10.01 -14.00
CA CYS A 54 1.39 -10.37 -15.16
C CYS A 54 2.70 -9.58 -15.26
N LEU A 55 2.82 -8.45 -14.54
CA LEU A 55 3.94 -7.52 -14.64
C LEU A 55 4.19 -7.06 -16.08
N LYS A 56 3.11 -6.85 -16.82
CA LYS A 56 3.13 -6.36 -18.21
C LYS A 56 2.32 -5.07 -18.31
N VAL A 57 2.72 -4.21 -19.23
CA VAL A 57 1.99 -2.98 -19.57
C VAL A 57 0.65 -3.37 -20.20
N CYS A 58 -0.42 -2.70 -19.79
CA CYS A 58 -1.80 -3.05 -20.19
C CYS A 58 -2.34 -2.18 -21.33
N ASN A 59 -1.82 -0.96 -21.50
CA ASN A 59 -2.31 -0.01 -22.50
C ASN A 59 -1.38 0.02 -23.73
N ASP A 60 -1.96 -0.07 -24.93
CA ASP A 60 -1.22 -0.05 -26.20
C ASP A 60 -0.97 1.36 -26.71
N ASP A 61 -1.91 2.27 -26.44
CA ASP A 61 -1.87 3.70 -26.77
C ASP A 61 -0.72 4.44 -26.06
N PHE A 62 0.05 3.70 -25.25
CA PHE A 62 1.26 4.13 -24.58
C PHE A 62 2.20 4.91 -25.50
N TYR A 63 2.31 4.51 -26.77
CA TYR A 63 3.25 5.09 -27.73
C TYR A 63 2.83 6.44 -28.33
N ASP A 64 1.56 6.83 -28.19
CA ASP A 64 0.96 7.98 -28.90
C ASP A 64 0.76 9.21 -28.01
N VAL A 65 1.08 9.14 -26.71
CA VAL A 65 0.78 10.23 -25.77
C VAL A 65 2.03 11.06 -25.43
N PRO A 66 1.98 12.40 -25.56
CA PRO A 66 3.10 13.25 -25.16
C PRO A 66 3.39 13.17 -23.66
N PHE A 67 4.66 12.99 -23.31
CA PHE A 67 5.17 12.88 -21.93
C PHE A 67 5.19 14.19 -21.13
N ASP A 68 4.48 15.21 -21.59
CA ASP A 68 4.43 16.51 -20.92
C ASP A 68 3.81 16.37 -19.52
N ARG A 69 2.82 15.47 -19.39
CA ARG A 69 2.23 14.99 -18.13
C ARG A 69 1.82 13.54 -18.30
N PHE A 70 2.42 12.64 -17.52
CA PHE A 70 2.21 11.21 -17.70
C PHE A 70 2.14 10.50 -16.35
N ASN A 71 1.15 9.63 -16.14
CA ASN A 71 0.94 8.93 -14.88
C ASN A 71 1.37 7.46 -14.97
N ILE A 72 1.92 6.90 -13.89
CA ILE A 72 2.35 5.51 -13.83
C ILE A 72 1.51 4.79 -12.78
N PHE A 73 0.85 3.72 -13.17
CA PHE A 73 -0.05 2.92 -12.34
C PHE A 73 0.44 1.48 -12.21
N TRP A 74 0.25 0.93 -11.01
CA TRP A 74 0.37 -0.49 -10.72
C TRP A 74 -1.02 -1.01 -10.32
N GLY A 75 -1.72 -1.62 -11.28
CA GLY A 75 -3.16 -1.83 -11.20
C GLY A 75 -3.89 -0.48 -11.14
N GLU A 76 -4.64 -0.26 -10.06
CA GLU A 76 -5.40 0.97 -9.81
C GLU A 76 -4.58 2.03 -9.06
N LYS A 77 -3.48 1.61 -8.41
CA LYS A 77 -2.66 2.49 -7.58
C LYS A 77 -1.72 3.31 -8.46
N ARG A 78 -1.81 4.64 -8.36
CA ARG A 78 -0.79 5.54 -8.92
C ARG A 78 0.51 5.39 -8.11
N ILE A 79 1.58 5.01 -8.78
CA ILE A 79 2.90 4.76 -8.18
C ILE A 79 3.98 5.74 -8.69
N GLY A 80 3.62 6.60 -9.63
CA GLY A 80 4.57 7.48 -10.27
C GLY A 80 3.98 8.44 -11.29
N PHE A 81 4.85 9.28 -11.84
CA PHE A 81 4.54 10.21 -12.91
C PHE A 81 5.82 10.65 -13.65
N VAL A 82 5.64 11.23 -14.84
CA VAL A 82 6.69 11.90 -15.62
C VAL A 82 6.39 13.39 -15.69
N GLU A 83 7.43 14.19 -15.43
CA GLU A 83 7.44 15.64 -15.63
C GLU A 83 8.43 16.01 -16.74
N LYS A 84 7.92 16.71 -17.75
CA LYS A 84 8.76 17.40 -18.72
C LYS A 84 9.07 18.83 -18.27
N LYS A 85 10.34 19.22 -18.36
CA LYS A 85 10.82 20.59 -18.12
C LYS A 85 11.58 21.06 -19.34
N ILE A 86 11.19 22.23 -19.85
CA ILE A 86 11.90 22.91 -20.94
C ILE A 86 12.67 24.06 -20.31
N ASN A 87 13.95 24.20 -20.64
CA ASN A 87 14.75 25.31 -20.13
C ASN A 87 14.21 26.64 -20.69
N SER A 88 14.03 27.63 -19.81
CA SER A 88 13.48 28.94 -20.18
C SER A 88 14.39 29.76 -21.09
N VAL A 89 15.70 29.51 -21.05
CA VAL A 89 16.73 30.23 -21.82
C VAL A 89 17.08 29.48 -23.11
N VAL A 90 17.23 28.16 -23.03
CA VAL A 90 17.55 27.31 -24.19
C VAL A 90 16.36 26.41 -24.48
N LYS A 91 15.42 26.89 -25.31
CA LYS A 91 14.17 26.17 -25.60
C LYS A 91 14.36 24.77 -26.23
N SER A 92 15.53 24.50 -26.81
CA SER A 92 15.90 23.17 -27.33
C SER A 92 16.35 22.19 -26.24
N HIS A 93 16.64 22.67 -25.03
CA HIS A 93 17.02 21.82 -23.91
C HIS A 93 15.76 21.34 -23.15
N VAL A 94 15.50 20.03 -23.25
CA VAL A 94 14.34 19.36 -22.66
C VAL A 94 14.82 18.31 -21.66
N VAL A 95 14.21 18.28 -20.49
CA VAL A 95 14.50 17.33 -19.42
C VAL A 95 13.23 16.58 -19.04
N TYR A 96 13.31 15.26 -18.94
CA TYR A 96 12.25 14.42 -18.40
C TYR A 96 12.68 13.87 -17.04
N ASN A 97 11.86 14.11 -16.02
CA ASN A 97 12.01 13.51 -14.70
C ASN A 97 10.93 12.46 -14.52
N ILE A 98 11.32 11.21 -14.34
CA ILE A 98 10.44 10.07 -14.15
C ILE A 98 10.53 9.66 -12.68
N TYR A 99 9.41 9.71 -11.97
CA TYR A 99 9.31 9.33 -10.56
C TYR A 99 8.45 8.08 -10.45
N TYR A 100 8.93 7.03 -9.78
CA TYR A 100 8.22 5.76 -9.67
C TYR A 100 8.77 4.92 -8.52
N VAL A 101 7.89 4.29 -7.72
CA VAL A 101 8.27 3.29 -6.70
C VAL A 101 9.45 3.76 -5.84
N ASP A 102 9.34 4.97 -5.28
CA ASP A 102 10.38 5.65 -4.47
C ASP A 102 11.75 5.85 -5.17
N LYS A 103 11.80 5.71 -6.50
CA LYS A 103 12.96 5.96 -7.34
C LYS A 103 12.69 7.14 -8.27
N SER A 104 13.77 7.67 -8.84
CA SER A 104 13.68 8.67 -9.90
C SER A 104 14.74 8.45 -10.97
N ARG A 105 14.40 8.82 -12.20
CA ARG A 105 15.31 8.86 -13.35
C ARG A 105 15.19 10.21 -14.04
N ARG A 106 16.31 10.77 -14.48
CA ARG A 106 16.39 12.00 -15.24
C ARG A 106 16.98 11.71 -16.61
N ILE A 107 16.34 12.22 -17.65
CA ILE A 107 16.77 12.10 -19.04
C ILE A 107 16.87 13.52 -19.61
N GLU A 108 18.00 13.84 -20.22
CA GLU A 108 18.24 15.14 -20.85
C GLU A 108 18.34 14.97 -22.35
N ASN A 109 17.60 15.79 -23.10
CA ASN A 109 17.59 15.83 -24.55
C ASN A 109 17.51 14.44 -25.20
N PRO A 110 16.45 13.66 -24.89
CA PRO A 110 16.29 12.34 -25.49
C PRO A 110 16.27 12.45 -27.01
N LYS A 111 16.88 11.47 -27.68
CA LYS A 111 16.96 11.48 -29.15
C LYS A 111 15.59 11.30 -29.80
N ASP A 112 14.76 10.48 -29.16
CA ASP A 112 13.38 10.19 -29.53
C ASP A 112 12.57 9.75 -28.30
N ASN A 113 11.28 9.46 -28.49
CA ASN A 113 10.41 9.00 -27.41
C ASN A 113 10.69 7.54 -26.98
N ASN A 114 11.37 6.74 -27.81
CA ASN A 114 11.65 5.33 -27.52
C ASN A 114 12.61 5.18 -26.33
N GLU A 115 13.56 6.10 -26.20
CA GLU A 115 14.46 6.14 -25.03
C GLU A 115 13.70 6.25 -23.71
N ILE A 116 12.60 7.02 -23.69
CA ILE A 116 11.73 7.14 -22.52
C ILE A 116 10.91 5.86 -22.34
N TYR A 117 10.35 5.31 -23.42
CA TYR A 117 9.55 4.08 -23.38
C TYR A 117 10.32 2.85 -22.87
N GLU A 118 11.59 2.71 -23.26
CA GLU A 118 12.45 1.62 -22.78
C GLU A 118 12.68 1.70 -21.28
N ILE A 119 12.95 2.90 -20.75
CA ILE A 119 13.10 3.12 -19.30
C ILE A 119 11.78 2.83 -18.58
N LEU A 120 10.66 3.36 -19.10
CA LEU A 120 9.36 3.11 -18.50
C LEU A 120 9.02 1.61 -18.50
N THR A 121 9.31 0.88 -19.58
CA THR A 121 8.93 -0.53 -19.69
C THR A 121 9.86 -1.46 -18.92
N ASN A 122 11.17 -1.19 -18.91
CA ASN A 122 12.15 -2.08 -18.27
C ASN A 122 12.39 -1.71 -16.81
N ASP A 123 12.77 -0.45 -16.54
CA ASP A 123 13.18 -0.05 -15.19
C ASP A 123 11.99 0.00 -14.22
N ILE A 124 10.82 0.47 -14.66
CA ILE A 124 9.63 0.53 -13.80
C ILE A 124 9.09 -0.85 -13.53
N VAL A 125 8.94 -1.70 -14.55
CA VAL A 125 8.45 -3.07 -14.36
C VAL A 125 9.38 -3.85 -13.44
N TYR A 126 10.69 -3.70 -13.61
CA TYR A 126 11.67 -4.27 -12.68
C TYR A 126 11.50 -3.73 -11.26
N ALA A 127 11.34 -2.41 -11.09
CA ALA A 127 11.12 -1.81 -9.77
C ALA A 127 9.83 -2.30 -9.11
N ILE A 128 8.74 -2.48 -9.88
CA ILE A 128 7.48 -3.05 -9.39
C ILE A 128 7.67 -4.51 -8.98
N ASP A 129 8.39 -5.32 -9.75
CA ASP A 129 8.66 -6.72 -9.41
C ASP A 129 9.45 -6.84 -8.10
N GLU A 130 10.50 -6.05 -7.94
CA GLU A 130 11.30 -6.00 -6.71
C GLU A 130 10.46 -5.53 -5.51
N GLU A 131 9.63 -4.52 -5.69
CA GLU A 131 8.71 -4.04 -4.66
C GLU A 131 7.70 -5.12 -4.26
N LYS A 132 7.12 -5.82 -5.23
CA LYS A 132 6.20 -6.93 -5.00
C LYS A 132 6.87 -8.06 -4.22
N LYS A 133 8.11 -8.42 -4.55
CA LYS A 133 8.89 -9.42 -3.80
C LYS A 133 9.17 -8.95 -2.38
N ARG A 134 9.54 -7.68 -2.19
CA ARG A 134 9.76 -7.09 -0.87
C ARG A 134 8.50 -7.20 0.00
N ILE A 135 7.35 -6.79 -0.53
CA ILE A 135 6.06 -6.89 0.16
C ILE A 135 5.75 -8.35 0.57
N ILE A 136 5.97 -9.32 -0.34
CA ILE A 136 5.76 -10.74 -0.04
C ILE A 136 6.70 -11.22 1.08
N ASN A 137 7.97 -10.81 1.03
CA ASN A 137 8.96 -11.16 2.04
C ASN A 137 8.62 -10.57 3.41
N ASP A 138 8.22 -9.29 3.45
CA ASP A 138 7.80 -8.61 4.69
C ASP A 138 6.58 -9.29 5.30
N LYS A 139 5.59 -9.67 4.47
CA LYS A 139 4.42 -10.46 4.92
C LYS A 139 4.83 -11.80 5.52
N ASN A 140 5.71 -12.54 4.84
CA ASN A 140 6.18 -13.84 5.31
C ASN A 140 6.99 -13.70 6.62
N ALA A 141 7.81 -12.64 6.74
CA ALA A 141 8.55 -12.34 7.95
C ALA A 141 7.62 -11.99 9.12
N MET A 142 6.54 -11.26 8.87
CA MET A 142 5.50 -10.94 9.86
C MET A 142 4.79 -12.21 10.35
N ILE A 143 4.32 -13.06 9.43
CA ILE A 143 3.70 -14.36 9.77
C ILE A 143 4.66 -15.22 10.60
N LYS A 144 5.92 -15.31 10.18
CA LYS A 144 6.95 -16.07 10.88
C LYS A 144 7.15 -15.53 12.30
N LYS A 145 7.31 -14.21 12.45
CA LYS A 145 7.45 -13.55 13.76
C LYS A 145 6.30 -13.95 14.69
N PHE A 146 5.05 -13.85 14.25
CA PHE A 146 3.90 -14.19 15.09
C PHE A 146 3.84 -15.67 15.44
N ALA A 147 4.15 -16.57 14.50
CA ALA A 147 4.20 -18.01 14.74
C ALA A 147 5.33 -18.40 15.72
N ASP A 148 6.49 -17.73 15.63
CA ASP A 148 7.61 -17.94 16.55
C ASP A 148 7.25 -17.47 17.96
N GLU A 149 6.56 -16.33 18.11
CA GLU A 149 6.07 -15.85 19.41
C GLU A 149 5.06 -16.81 20.05
N PHE A 150 4.13 -17.36 19.25
CA PHE A 150 3.22 -18.40 19.71
C PHE A 150 3.97 -19.66 20.17
N SER A 151 4.96 -20.10 19.40
CA SER A 151 5.72 -21.34 19.67
C SER A 151 6.59 -21.23 20.93
N LYS A 152 7.00 -20.01 21.31
CA LYS A 152 7.68 -19.73 22.59
C LYS A 152 6.74 -19.81 23.80
N GLY A 153 5.43 -19.92 23.58
CA GLY A 153 4.43 -19.99 24.64
C GLY A 153 3.99 -18.62 25.17
N ASN A 154 4.24 -17.54 24.43
CA ASN A 154 3.80 -16.21 24.85
C ASN A 154 2.28 -16.15 24.95
N SER A 155 1.77 -15.66 26.08
CA SER A 155 0.33 -15.51 26.34
C SER A 155 -0.29 -14.31 25.63
N GLN A 156 0.56 -13.42 25.10
CA GLN A 156 0.18 -12.23 24.35
C GLN A 156 1.13 -12.04 23.16
N ILE A 157 0.57 -11.77 21.98
CA ILE A 157 1.30 -11.55 20.73
C ILE A 157 0.83 -10.21 20.16
N TRP A 158 1.78 -9.30 19.94
CA TRP A 158 1.50 -7.98 19.38
C TRP A 158 1.55 -8.03 17.86
N LEU A 159 0.40 -7.87 17.23
CA LEU A 159 0.27 -7.88 15.77
C LEU A 159 0.48 -6.48 15.19
N LEU A 160 -0.04 -5.48 15.89
CA LEU A 160 0.15 -4.07 15.58
C LEU A 160 0.32 -3.30 16.89
N ASP A 161 1.30 -2.41 16.89
CA ASP A 161 1.52 -1.43 17.94
C ASP A 161 2.08 -0.16 17.28
N LYS A 162 1.22 0.84 17.11
CA LYS A 162 1.57 2.05 16.35
C LYS A 162 1.02 3.30 16.99
N GLY A 163 1.86 4.33 17.01
CA GLY A 163 1.51 5.67 17.43
C GLY A 163 2.24 6.08 18.69
N ASN A 164 1.70 7.11 19.34
CA ASN A 164 2.16 7.63 20.62
C ASN A 164 0.92 7.86 21.49
N ILE A 165 0.85 7.23 22.66
CA ILE A 165 -0.28 7.30 23.60
C ILE A 165 -0.77 8.74 23.87
N SER A 166 0.13 9.74 23.80
CA SER A 166 -0.22 11.16 23.97
C SER A 166 -0.98 11.79 22.80
N ARG A 167 -1.01 11.17 21.62
CA ARG A 167 -1.61 11.70 20.39
C ARG A 167 -2.54 10.72 19.70
N TYR A 168 -2.09 9.52 19.43
CA TYR A 168 -2.95 8.44 18.93
C TYR A 168 -2.24 7.12 19.17
N HIS A 169 -2.99 6.06 19.46
CA HIS A 169 -2.40 4.75 19.72
C HIS A 169 -3.31 3.65 19.22
N ASP A 170 -2.81 2.91 18.25
CA ASP A 170 -3.52 1.83 17.61
C ASP A 170 -2.83 0.50 17.90
N THR A 171 -3.59 -0.46 18.39
CA THR A 171 -3.06 -1.78 18.74
C THR A 171 -3.98 -2.89 18.24
N VAL A 172 -3.34 -3.99 17.83
CA VAL A 172 -3.98 -5.28 17.64
C VAL A 172 -3.13 -6.33 18.34
N THR A 173 -3.72 -7.04 19.29
CA THR A 173 -3.04 -8.10 20.02
C THR A 173 -3.85 -9.38 20.00
N LEU A 174 -3.15 -10.51 20.04
CA LEU A 174 -3.74 -11.81 20.38
C LEU A 174 -3.38 -12.10 21.82
N HIS A 175 -4.31 -12.57 22.62
CA HIS A 175 -3.99 -13.01 23.98
C HIS A 175 -4.90 -14.14 24.43
N LYS A 176 -4.46 -14.91 25.42
CA LYS A 176 -5.31 -15.90 26.09
C LYS A 176 -6.11 -15.25 27.21
N ASN A 177 -7.42 -15.44 27.21
CA ASN A 177 -8.27 -15.05 28.34
C ASN A 177 -8.11 -16.01 29.53
N SER A 178 -8.80 -15.72 30.63
CA SER A 178 -8.75 -16.52 31.86
C SER A 178 -9.25 -17.96 31.70
N LEU A 179 -10.01 -18.25 30.63
CA LEU A 179 -10.50 -19.57 30.26
C LEU A 179 -9.56 -20.31 29.30
N GLY A 180 -8.43 -19.71 28.94
CA GLY A 180 -7.44 -20.27 28.02
C GLY A 180 -7.81 -20.17 26.53
N LYS A 181 -8.89 -19.45 26.20
CA LYS A 181 -9.28 -19.18 24.81
C LYS A 181 -8.51 -17.99 24.26
N TRP A 182 -8.22 -18.01 22.97
CA TRP A 182 -7.55 -16.89 22.31
C TRP A 182 -8.56 -15.82 21.90
N GLU A 183 -8.18 -14.56 22.14
CA GLU A 183 -8.95 -13.37 21.81
C GLU A 183 -8.10 -12.39 21.02
N ILE A 184 -8.70 -11.76 20.02
CA ILE A 184 -8.17 -10.59 19.33
C ILE A 184 -8.64 -9.38 20.10
N TYR A 185 -7.71 -8.54 20.55
CA TYR A 185 -8.02 -7.24 21.13
C TYR A 185 -7.57 -6.15 20.17
N GLU A 186 -8.50 -5.27 19.84
CA GLU A 186 -8.30 -4.12 18.96
C GLU A 186 -8.57 -2.86 19.77
N SER A 187 -7.65 -1.92 19.72
CA SER A 187 -7.83 -0.63 20.39
C SER A 187 -7.33 0.49 19.50
N ARG A 188 -8.11 1.56 19.46
CA ARG A 188 -7.74 2.82 18.83
C ARG A 188 -8.03 3.95 19.79
N LEU A 189 -7.00 4.71 20.09
CA LEU A 189 -7.10 5.92 20.89
C LEU A 189 -6.69 7.10 20.03
N SER A 190 -7.54 8.12 19.97
CA SER A 190 -7.23 9.42 19.37
C SER A 190 -8.02 10.51 20.12
N PRO A 191 -7.69 11.80 19.99
CA PRO A 191 -8.32 12.88 20.74
C PRO A 191 -9.82 12.98 20.48
N GLU A 192 -10.25 12.62 19.28
CA GLU A 192 -11.63 12.76 18.80
C GLU A 192 -12.40 11.43 18.83
N PHE A 193 -11.70 10.30 18.96
CA PHE A 193 -12.29 8.98 18.82
C PHE A 193 -11.53 7.93 19.63
N SER A 194 -12.25 7.19 20.46
CA SER A 194 -11.77 6.00 21.15
C SER A 194 -12.62 4.79 20.76
N PHE A 195 -11.96 3.68 20.45
CA PHE A 195 -12.60 2.42 20.10
C PHE A 195 -11.86 1.26 20.76
N SER A 196 -12.61 0.33 21.31
CA SER A 196 -12.05 -0.95 21.75
C SER A 196 -13.00 -2.09 21.42
N ARG A 197 -12.44 -3.21 20.97
CA ARG A 197 -13.18 -4.43 20.66
C ARG A 197 -12.37 -5.65 21.04
N THR A 198 -13.06 -6.63 21.61
CA THR A 198 -12.52 -7.97 21.85
C THR A 198 -13.30 -8.96 21.01
N THR A 199 -12.60 -9.84 20.30
CA THR A 199 -13.18 -10.88 19.46
C THR A 199 -12.63 -12.23 19.91
N GLU A 200 -13.50 -13.13 20.40
CA GLU A 200 -13.12 -14.50 20.74
C GLU A 200 -12.89 -15.29 19.46
N ILE A 201 -11.69 -15.84 19.28
CA ILE A 201 -11.35 -16.59 18.06
C ILE A 201 -12.13 -17.91 18.04
N SER A 202 -12.80 -18.19 16.94
CA SER A 202 -13.63 -19.40 16.78
C SER A 202 -12.81 -20.70 16.72
N GLU A 203 -11.55 -20.60 16.33
CA GLU A 203 -10.64 -21.74 16.16
C GLU A 203 -9.78 -21.98 17.40
N HIS A 204 -9.44 -23.26 17.64
CA HIS A 204 -8.54 -23.67 18.71
C HIS A 204 -7.17 -24.03 18.14
N PHE A 205 -6.10 -23.58 18.79
CA PHE A 205 -4.72 -23.85 18.37
C PHE A 205 -4.05 -24.79 19.37
N TYR A 206 -3.91 -26.06 18.98
CA TYR A 206 -3.20 -27.05 19.79
C TYR A 206 -1.73 -27.18 19.37
N LEU A 207 -1.45 -26.99 18.08
CA LEU A 207 -0.12 -27.08 17.50
C LEU A 207 0.30 -25.75 16.88
N ALA A 208 1.62 -25.52 16.79
CA ALA A 208 2.18 -24.35 16.12
C ALA A 208 1.76 -24.26 14.64
N ASP A 209 1.58 -25.39 13.96
CA ASP A 209 1.12 -25.42 12.57
C ASP A 209 -0.33 -24.97 12.41
N ASP A 210 -1.21 -25.26 13.38
CA ASP A 210 -2.61 -24.80 13.37
C ASP A 210 -2.64 -23.28 13.48
N PHE A 211 -1.90 -22.75 14.46
CA PHE A 211 -1.74 -21.30 14.62
C PHE A 211 -1.15 -20.65 13.38
N LYS A 212 -0.10 -21.25 12.79
CA LYS A 212 0.55 -20.73 11.58
C LYS A 212 -0.42 -20.63 10.40
N ARG A 213 -1.28 -21.64 10.19
CA ARG A 213 -2.32 -21.59 9.14
C ARG A 213 -3.34 -20.49 9.41
N TRP A 214 -3.77 -20.35 10.66
CA TRP A 214 -4.72 -19.31 11.05
C TRP A 214 -4.12 -17.91 10.87
N ILE A 215 -2.94 -17.64 11.44
CA ILE A 215 -2.29 -16.33 11.37
C ILE A 215 -1.91 -15.95 9.94
N THR A 216 -1.62 -16.94 9.07
CA THR A 216 -1.41 -16.68 7.64
C THR A 216 -2.66 -16.11 7.00
N ARG A 217 -3.84 -16.72 7.21
CA ARG A 217 -5.12 -16.22 6.69
C ARG A 217 -5.47 -14.85 7.28
N PHE A 218 -5.21 -14.66 8.58
CA PHE A 218 -5.46 -13.42 9.28
C PHE A 218 -4.58 -12.28 8.74
N VAL A 219 -3.28 -12.52 8.60
CA VAL A 219 -2.35 -11.56 8.00
C VAL A 219 -2.72 -11.32 6.53
N ASP A 220 -3.04 -12.34 5.73
CA ASP A 220 -3.46 -12.12 4.33
C ASP A 220 -4.68 -11.19 4.20
N ARG A 221 -5.63 -11.26 5.15
CA ARG A 221 -6.82 -10.39 5.19
C ARG A 221 -6.48 -8.95 5.55
N TYR A 222 -5.56 -8.76 6.50
CA TYR A 222 -5.30 -7.46 7.16
C TYR A 222 -3.89 -6.91 6.92
N PHE A 223 -3.14 -7.50 6.00
CA PHE A 223 -1.73 -7.18 5.77
C PHE A 223 -1.55 -5.70 5.48
N ASP A 224 -2.38 -5.10 4.62
CA ASP A 224 -2.27 -3.68 4.29
C ASP A 224 -2.42 -2.79 5.53
N ILE A 225 -3.29 -3.16 6.48
CA ILE A 225 -3.47 -2.44 7.74
C ILE A 225 -2.21 -2.60 8.60
N PHE A 226 -1.67 -3.81 8.75
CA PHE A 226 -0.48 -4.03 9.57
C PHE A 226 0.80 -3.45 8.95
N TYR A 227 0.88 -3.45 7.61
CA TYR A 227 2.02 -2.98 6.87
C TYR A 227 2.08 -1.45 6.80
N THR A 228 0.96 -0.80 6.50
CA THR A 228 0.89 0.67 6.43
C THR A 228 0.62 1.30 7.80
N GLY A 229 -0.05 0.57 8.69
CA GLY A 229 -0.58 1.06 9.96
C GLY A 229 -1.64 2.14 9.77
N ILE A 230 -2.37 2.15 8.65
CA ILE A 230 -3.49 3.05 8.39
C ILE A 230 -4.77 2.31 8.75
N TRP A 231 -5.51 2.84 9.73
CA TRP A 231 -6.76 2.23 10.17
C TRP A 231 -7.97 2.71 9.37
N PRO A 232 -8.98 1.84 9.19
CA PRO A 232 -10.28 2.25 8.67
C PRO A 232 -10.88 3.39 9.50
N PRO A 233 -11.61 4.31 8.86
CA PRO A 233 -12.26 5.43 9.54
C PRO A 233 -13.35 4.99 10.53
N GLU A 234 -13.98 3.83 10.29
CA GLU A 234 -15.06 3.28 11.12
C GLU A 234 -14.57 2.74 12.47
N GLY A 235 -13.25 2.60 12.65
CA GLY A 235 -12.64 1.93 13.80
C GLY A 235 -12.73 0.40 13.66
N GLY A 236 -11.68 -0.31 14.09
CA GLY A 236 -11.66 -1.77 13.98
C GLY A 236 -11.14 -2.30 12.64
N LEU A 237 -10.72 -3.56 12.67
CA LEU A 237 -10.48 -4.40 11.52
C LEU A 237 -11.83 -4.76 10.88
N PRO A 238 -11.98 -4.60 9.55
CA PRO A 238 -13.26 -4.86 8.88
C PRO A 238 -13.56 -6.37 8.84
N ASN A 239 -14.83 -6.75 9.03
CA ASN A 239 -15.29 -8.15 9.00
C ASN A 239 -14.48 -9.07 9.92
N ILE A 240 -14.13 -8.61 11.13
CA ILE A 240 -13.37 -9.42 12.10
C ILE A 240 -14.15 -10.65 12.55
N GLU A 241 -15.48 -10.60 12.39
CA GLU A 241 -16.44 -11.64 12.72
C GLU A 241 -16.20 -12.91 11.89
N ASP A 242 -15.52 -12.82 10.74
CA ASP A 242 -15.07 -13.98 9.96
C ASP A 242 -14.06 -14.85 10.72
N PHE A 243 -13.41 -14.30 11.75
CA PHE A 243 -12.38 -14.98 12.56
C PHE A 243 -12.86 -15.34 13.97
N GLY A 244 -14.05 -14.90 14.38
CA GLY A 244 -14.47 -15.02 15.76
C GLY A 244 -15.82 -14.40 16.10
N THR A 245 -16.23 -14.56 17.34
CA THR A 245 -17.41 -13.87 17.87
C THR A 245 -16.98 -12.56 18.50
N ALA A 246 -17.31 -11.44 17.86
CA ALA A 246 -17.05 -10.12 18.39
C ALA A 246 -17.90 -9.85 19.64
N GLY A 247 -17.25 -9.42 20.71
CA GLY A 247 -17.91 -8.91 21.91
C GLY A 247 -18.61 -7.57 21.65
N LYS A 248 -19.45 -7.14 22.60
CA LYS A 248 -20.11 -5.83 22.52
C LYS A 248 -19.06 -4.71 22.56
N LEU A 249 -19.18 -3.77 21.62
CA LEU A 249 -18.40 -2.53 21.55
C LEU A 249 -18.46 -1.77 22.88
N ARG A 250 -17.32 -1.25 23.35
CA ARG A 250 -17.20 -0.35 24.49
C ARG A 250 -16.53 0.95 24.07
#